data_AF-A0A7Y0BKA4-F1
#
_entry.id   AF-A0A7Y0BKA4-F1
#
_cell.length_a   1.000
_cell.length_b   1.000
_cell.length_c   1.000
_cell.angle_alpha   90.00
_cell.angle_beta   90.00
_cell.angle_gamma   90.00
#
_symmetry.space_group_name_H-M   'P 1'
#
loop_
_entity.id
_entity.type
_entity.pdbx_description
1 polymer ?
#
loop_
_entity_poly.entity_id
_entity_poly.type
_entity_poly.pdbx_seq_one_letter_code
_entity_poly.pdbx_strand_id
1 'polypeptide(L)' 'MPVNLLATPASDLYPVPGVRWGITEAGIRKAGRKDLAVLLLDEGASVGAVFTHHRFCA' A
#
# COMPACT_ATOMS: atom_id res chain seq x y z
N MET A 1 12.80 2.31 16.38
CA MET A 1 12.34 3.66 15.98
C MET A 1 13.55 4.39 15.42
N PRO A 2 13.51 4.88 14.17
CA PRO A 2 14.63 5.64 13.63
C PRO A 2 14.75 6.97 14.38
N VAL A 3 15.98 7.37 14.72
CA VAL A 3 16.29 8.66 15.34
C VAL A 3 16.90 9.58 14.30
N ASN A 4 16.49 10.85 14.25
CA ASN A 4 16.96 11.86 13.28
C ASN A 4 16.81 11.46 11.80
N LEU A 5 15.71 10.78 11.44
CA LEU A 5 15.43 10.47 10.03
C LEU A 5 15.09 11.74 9.26
N LEU A 6 15.88 12.06 8.23
CA LEU A 6 15.50 13.01 7.19
C LEU A 6 14.79 12.24 6.08
N ALA A 7 13.56 12.63 5.76
CA ALA A 7 12.77 11.96 4.73
C ALA A 7 13.44 12.13 3.35
N THR A 8 13.61 11.02 2.64
CA THR A 8 14.13 11.01 1.27
C THR A 8 13.11 11.67 0.32
N PRO A 9 13.55 12.56 -0.59
CA PRO A 9 12.68 13.09 -1.63
C PRO A 9 12.05 11.98 -2.47
N ALA A 10 10.80 12.17 -2.90
CA ALA A 10 10.05 11.15 -3.63
C ALA A 10 10.71 10.73 -4.95
N SER A 11 11.45 11.64 -5.60
CA SER A 11 12.21 11.37 -6.82
C SER A 11 13.33 10.35 -6.63
N ASP A 12 13.80 10.19 -5.40
CA ASP A 12 14.97 9.39 -5.06
C ASP A 12 14.56 8.06 -4.40
N LEU A 13 13.26 7.77 -4.34
CA LEU A 13 12.73 6.52 -3.82
C LEU A 13 12.85 5.42 -4.86
N TYR A 14 13.55 4.35 -4.49
CA TYR A 14 13.61 3.12 -5.28
C TYR A 14 12.36 2.26 -5.07
N PRO A 15 11.96 1.46 -6.07
CA PRO A 15 10.94 0.45 -5.86
C PRO A 15 11.42 -0.59 -4.84
N VAL A 16 10.47 -1.15 -4.08
CA VAL A 16 10.77 -2.27 -3.16
C VAL A 16 10.82 -3.57 -3.97
N PRO A 17 11.95 -4.29 -4.01
CA PRO A 17 12.04 -5.56 -4.72
C PRO A 17 11.01 -6.57 -4.18
N GLY A 18 10.38 -7.33 -5.09
CA GLY A 18 9.37 -8.33 -4.76
C GLY A 18 8.00 -7.79 -4.36
N VAL A 19 7.74 -6.50 -4.57
CA VAL A 19 6.45 -5.85 -4.32
C VAL A 19 5.91 -5.23 -5.60
N ARG A 20 4.67 -5.57 -5.96
CA ARG A 20 4.04 -5.11 -7.22
C ARG A 20 2.60 -4.63 -6.98
N TRP A 21 2.30 -3.42 -7.45
CA TRP A 21 0.95 -2.85 -7.40
C TRP A 21 0.19 -3.10 -8.71
N GLY A 22 -0.98 -3.72 -8.62
CA GLY A 22 -2.01 -3.66 -9.65
C GLY A 22 -3.04 -2.60 -9.25
N ILE A 23 -3.34 -1.64 -10.12
CA ILE A 23 -4.34 -0.59 -9.86
C ILE A 23 -5.23 -0.45 -11.07
N THR A 24 -6.55 -0.45 -10.86
CA THR A 24 -7.53 -0.40 -11.95
C THR A 24 -8.75 0.46 -11.61
N GLU A 25 -9.53 0.78 -12.63
CA GLU A 25 -10.85 1.43 -12.55
C GLU A 25 -11.93 0.35 -12.63
N ALA A 26 -12.23 -0.30 -11.51
CA ALA A 26 -13.21 -1.37 -11.41
C ALA A 26 -14.66 -0.87 -11.43
N GLY A 27 -14.88 0.45 -11.28
CA GLY A 27 -16.22 1.05 -11.34
C GLY A 27 -17.04 0.85 -10.06
N ILE A 28 -16.39 0.60 -8.92
CA ILE A 28 -16.99 0.33 -7.61
C ILE A 28 -17.63 1.60 -7.04
N ARG A 29 -16.94 2.74 -7.13
CA ARG A 29 -17.41 4.00 -6.52
C ARG A 29 -17.86 5.03 -7.55
N LYS A 30 -17.00 5.35 -8.52
CA LYS A 30 -17.25 6.36 -9.58
C LYS A 30 -16.53 5.93 -10.86
N ALA A 31 -17.19 6.08 -12.00
CA ALA A 31 -16.59 5.83 -13.31
C ALA A 31 -15.38 6.75 -13.54
N GLY A 32 -14.37 6.26 -14.28
CA GLY A 32 -13.18 7.04 -14.63
C GLY A 32 -12.24 7.30 -13.44
N ARG A 33 -12.30 6.48 -12.38
CA ARG A 33 -11.43 6.62 -11.20
C ARG A 33 -10.84 5.28 -10.81
N LYS A 34 -9.53 5.29 -10.54
CA LYS A 34 -8.84 4.20 -9.86
C LYS A 34 -9.48 3.98 -8.49
N ASP A 35 -10.05 2.81 -8.29
CA ASP A 35 -10.86 2.49 -7.11
C ASP A 35 -10.61 1.08 -6.58
N LEU A 36 -9.77 0.30 -7.26
CA LEU A 36 -9.27 -0.99 -6.80
C LEU A 36 -7.74 -1.03 -6.90
N ALA A 37 -7.10 -1.48 -5.82
CA ALA A 37 -5.68 -1.75 -5.78
C ALA A 37 -5.42 -3.14 -5.18
N VAL A 38 -4.46 -3.85 -5.76
CA VAL A 38 -3.98 -5.17 -5.31
C VAL A 38 -2.47 -5.08 -5.16
N LEU A 39 -1.96 -5.55 -4.04
CA LEU A 39 -0.52 -5.66 -3.79
C LEU A 39 -0.10 -7.13 -3.86
N LEU A 40 0.78 -7.44 -4.80
CA LEU A 40 1.41 -8.75 -4.91
C LEU A 40 2.76 -8.71 -4.19
N LEU A 41 2.95 -9.67 -3.28
CA LEU A 41 4.19 -9.90 -2.55
C LEU A 41 4.79 -11.23 -3.06
N ASP A 42 6.09 -11.23 -3.29
CA ASP A 42 6.82 -12.43 -3.71
C ASP A 42 6.90 -13.47 -2.58
N GLU A 43 7.17 -14.71 -2.97
CA GLU A 43 7.34 -15.83 -2.03
C GLU A 43 8.44 -15.52 -0.99
N GLY A 44 8.21 -15.94 0.26
CA GLY A 44 9.10 -15.67 1.39
C GLY A 44 8.82 -14.35 2.12
N ALA A 45 7.89 -13.52 1.63
CA ALA A 45 7.46 -12.33 2.35
C ALA A 45 6.77 -12.66 3.69
N SER A 46 6.96 -11.81 4.70
CA SER A 46 6.27 -11.86 5.99
C SER A 46 5.35 -10.65 6.14
N VAL A 47 4.15 -10.85 6.71
CA VAL A 47 3.13 -9.80 6.83
C VAL A 47 2.73 -9.63 8.29
N GLY A 48 2.64 -8.37 8.73
CA GLY A 48 2.08 -7.98 10.02
C GLY A 48 1.06 -6.86 9.83
N ALA A 49 -0.02 -6.87 10.61
CA ALA A 49 -1.08 -5.87 10.52
C ALA A 49 -1.65 -5.55 11.90
N VAL A 50 -2.14 -4.32 12.04
CA VAL A 50 -2.98 -3.88 13.16
C VAL A 50 -4.25 -3.26 12.58
N PHE A 51 -5.36 -3.37 13.30
CA PHE A 51 -6.67 -2.94 12.83
C PHE A 51 -7.26 -1.90 13.78
N THR A 52 -8.21 -1.11 13.27
CA THR A 52 -8.92 -0.13 14.10
C THR A 52 -9.75 -0.83 15.19
N HIS A 53 -9.72 -0.31 16.41
CA HIS A 53 -10.56 -0.79 17.53
C HIS A 53 -11.95 -0.13 17.54
N HIS A 54 -12.30 0.62 16.48
CA HIS A 54 -13.56 1.33 16.42
C HIS A 54 -14.76 0.36 16.53
N ARG A 55 -15.77 0.74 17.32
CA ARG A 55 -16.95 -0.12 17.61
C ARG A 55 -17.77 -0.50 16.37
N PHE A 56 -17.65 0.28 15.30
CA PHE A 56 -18.29 0.04 14.01
C PHE A 56 -17.23 -0.24 12.95
N CYS A 57 -16.19 -1.02 13.25
CA CYS A 57 -15.27 -1.49 12.21
C CYS A 57 -16.07 -2.24 11.13
N ALA A 58 -15.57 -2.18 9.89
CA ALA A 58 -16.22 -2.76 8.72
C ALA A 58 -16.59 -4.23 8.90
#